data_AF-A0A8R7V8Y7-F1
#
_entry.id   AF-A0A8R7V8Y7-F1
#
_cell.length_a   1.000
_cell.length_b   1.000
_cell.length_c   1.000
_cell.angle_alpha   90.00
_cell.angle_beta   90.00
_cell.angle_gamma   90.00
#
_symmetry.space_group_name_H-M   'P 1'
#
loop_
_entity.id
_entity.type
_entity.pdbx_description
1 polymer ?
#
loop_
_entity_poly.entity_id
_entity_poly.type
_entity_poly.pdbx_seq_one_letter_code
_entity_poly.pdbx_strand_id
1 'polypeptide(L)'
;MHTLDQSVDPTGMTFATGGAGVFSKKVPTLAAQVKSFTRLINSGIISKEQLRHSVALVAISGNDYMSGADVKNSFLSSFEDIDTYIGNVTTEIVKNVVQIQKLGVKKMLVNNMHPIGCTPLRTSTNNYTTCDLLANYAASVHNKNLKH
;
A
#
# COMPACT_ATOMS: atom_id res chain seq x y z
N MET A 1 -24.19 -27.31 -20.17
CA MET A 1 -23.46 -26.10 -20.58
C MET A 1 -22.27 -25.99 -19.64
N HIS A 2 -21.08 -26.38 -20.11
CA HIS A 2 -19.87 -26.40 -19.29
C HIS A 2 -19.46 -24.96 -18.96
N THR A 3 -19.46 -24.59 -17.68
CA THR A 3 -18.83 -23.37 -17.19
C THR A 3 -17.32 -23.56 -17.35
N LEU A 4 -16.76 -22.90 -18.37
CA LEU A 4 -15.32 -22.78 -18.56
C LEU A 4 -14.71 -22.17 -17.29
N ASP A 5 -13.79 -22.92 -16.69
CA ASP A 5 -12.77 -22.52 -15.72
C ASP A 5 -12.68 -21.02 -15.44
N GLN A 6 -13.41 -20.56 -14.42
CA GLN A 6 -12.93 -19.49 -13.54
C GLN A 6 -12.37 -20.15 -12.28
N SER A 7 -11.47 -21.12 -12.47
CA SER A 7 -10.67 -21.63 -11.36
C SER A 7 -9.73 -20.52 -10.93
N VAL A 8 -9.94 -20.03 -9.71
CA VAL A 8 -8.92 -19.25 -9.00
C VAL A 8 -7.70 -20.16 -8.93
N ASP A 9 -6.59 -19.73 -9.53
CA ASP A 9 -5.33 -20.46 -9.51
C ASP A 9 -4.98 -20.82 -8.04
N PRO A 10 -4.69 -22.10 -7.73
CA PRO A 10 -4.47 -22.55 -6.36
C PRO A 10 -3.22 -21.93 -5.70
N THR A 11 -2.38 -21.22 -6.46
CA THR A 11 -1.15 -20.57 -5.97
C THR A 11 -1.37 -19.19 -5.37
N GLY A 12 -2.60 -18.66 -5.40
CA GLY A 12 -2.97 -17.36 -4.85
C GLY A 12 -3.27 -16.33 -5.94
N MET A 13 -3.48 -15.07 -5.54
CA MET A 13 -3.77 -13.99 -6.47
C MET A 13 -3.12 -12.68 -6.04
N THR A 14 -2.79 -11.84 -7.02
CA THR A 14 -2.24 -10.50 -6.77
C THR A 14 -3.08 -9.45 -7.48
N PHE A 15 -3.32 -8.36 -6.77
CA PHE A 15 -3.86 -7.11 -7.32
C PHE A 15 -2.82 -6.00 -7.32
N ALA A 16 -1.61 -6.29 -6.84
CA ALA A 16 -0.55 -5.31 -6.69
C ALA A 16 -0.14 -4.77 -8.07
N THR A 17 -0.07 -3.44 -8.17
CA THR A 17 0.48 -2.77 -9.35
C THR A 17 1.75 -2.02 -8.97
N GLY A 18 2.84 -2.24 -9.72
CA GLY A 18 4.07 -1.45 -9.56
C GLY A 18 3.78 0.04 -9.74
N GLY A 19 4.27 0.87 -8.82
CA GLY A 19 3.98 2.31 -8.81
C GLY A 19 2.74 2.71 -7.98
N ALA A 20 1.99 1.75 -7.43
CA ALA A 20 0.81 2.03 -6.65
C ALA A 20 1.12 2.71 -5.31
N GLY A 21 0.29 3.66 -4.96
CA GLY A 21 0.20 4.29 -3.64
C GLY A 21 -1.27 4.43 -3.25
N VAL A 22 -1.54 5.15 -2.17
CA VAL A 22 -2.91 5.55 -1.84
C VAL A 22 -3.34 6.81 -2.61
N PHE A 23 -2.40 7.71 -2.90
CA PHE A 23 -2.62 8.95 -3.65
C PHE A 23 -1.91 8.99 -5.01
N SER A 24 -1.01 8.05 -5.31
CA SER A 24 -0.39 7.92 -6.65
C SER A 24 -1.42 7.53 -7.73
N LYS A 25 -1.69 8.41 -8.69
CA LYS A 25 -2.79 8.24 -9.69
C LYS A 25 -2.37 7.63 -11.03
N LYS A 26 -1.08 7.40 -11.28
CA LYS A 26 -0.58 6.90 -12.57
C LYS A 26 -0.95 5.44 -12.83
N VAL A 27 -1.24 4.70 -11.78
CA VAL A 27 -1.63 3.29 -11.78
C VAL A 27 -2.77 3.08 -10.77
N PRO A 28 -3.46 1.93 -10.77
CA PRO A 28 -4.49 1.64 -9.78
C PRO A 28 -3.98 1.82 -8.34
N THR A 29 -4.60 2.75 -7.60
CA THR A 29 -4.36 2.97 -6.17
C THR A 29 -4.72 1.74 -5.35
N LEU A 30 -4.31 1.70 -4.07
CA LEU A 30 -4.76 0.68 -3.15
C LEU A 30 -6.30 0.52 -3.16
N ALA A 31 -7.04 1.64 -3.15
CA ALA A 31 -8.50 1.63 -3.21
C ALA A 31 -9.05 1.00 -4.51
N ALA A 32 -8.42 1.27 -5.65
CA ALA A 32 -8.82 0.66 -6.92
C ALA A 32 -8.53 -0.86 -6.95
N GLN A 33 -7.43 -1.29 -6.33
CA GLN A 33 -7.09 -2.70 -6.17
C GLN A 33 -8.10 -3.41 -5.25
N VAL A 34 -8.45 -2.80 -4.10
CA VAL A 34 -9.49 -3.31 -3.19
C VAL A 34 -10.86 -3.37 -3.87
N LYS A 35 -11.20 -2.38 -4.71
CA LYS A 35 -12.43 -2.40 -5.51
C LYS A 35 -12.45 -3.57 -6.49
N SER A 36 -11.32 -3.87 -7.13
CA SER A 36 -11.20 -5.00 -8.06
C SER A 36 -11.37 -6.34 -7.33
N PHE A 37 -10.74 -6.49 -6.15
CA PHE A 37 -10.94 -7.64 -5.28
C PHE A 37 -12.40 -7.79 -4.83
N THR A 38 -13.03 -6.70 -4.39
CA THR A 38 -14.45 -6.67 -3.99
C THR A 38 -15.36 -7.17 -5.11
N ARG A 39 -15.07 -6.81 -6.37
CA ARG A 39 -15.86 -7.25 -7.53
C ARG A 39 -15.85 -8.78 -7.68
N LEU A 40 -14.70 -9.43 -7.48
CA LEU A 40 -14.59 -10.90 -7.59
C LEU A 40 -15.33 -11.64 -6.47
N ILE A 41 -15.41 -11.02 -5.28
CA ILE A 41 -16.22 -11.54 -4.17
C ILE A 41 -17.70 -11.41 -4.50
N ASN A 42 -18.11 -10.23 -4.97
CA ASN A 42 -19.51 -9.97 -5.31
C ASN A 42 -20.01 -10.81 -6.49
N SER A 43 -19.11 -11.21 -7.41
CA SER A 43 -19.44 -12.11 -8.53
C SER A 43 -19.40 -13.60 -8.14
N GLY A 44 -19.08 -13.95 -6.89
CA GLY A 44 -19.01 -15.32 -6.42
C GLY A 44 -17.78 -16.12 -6.86
N ILE A 45 -16.84 -15.49 -7.58
CA ILE A 45 -15.57 -16.13 -7.98
C ILE A 45 -14.73 -16.43 -6.74
N ILE A 46 -14.73 -15.52 -5.76
CA ILE A 46 -14.11 -15.73 -4.46
C ILE A 46 -15.21 -15.93 -3.42
N SER A 47 -15.33 -17.15 -2.90
CA SER A 47 -16.30 -17.48 -1.86
C SER A 47 -15.89 -16.93 -0.49
N LYS A 48 -16.86 -16.65 0.37
CA LYS A 48 -16.61 -16.26 1.78
C LYS A 48 -15.80 -17.31 2.54
N GLU A 49 -15.94 -18.58 2.18
CA GLU A 49 -15.18 -19.67 2.81
C GLU A 49 -13.70 -19.63 2.45
N GLN A 50 -13.36 -19.31 1.19
CA GLN A 50 -11.98 -19.06 0.79
C GLN A 50 -11.40 -17.86 1.54
N LEU A 51 -12.16 -16.76 1.69
CA LEU A 51 -11.72 -15.57 2.45
C LEU A 51 -11.43 -15.86 3.92
N ARG A 52 -12.23 -16.74 4.55
CA ARG A 52 -12.06 -17.09 5.97
C ARG A 52 -10.71 -17.75 6.26
N HIS A 53 -10.18 -18.49 5.29
CA HIS A 53 -8.93 -19.22 5.41
C HIS A 53 -7.75 -18.55 4.70
N SER A 54 -7.99 -17.46 3.97
CA SER A 54 -6.94 -16.73 3.27
C SER A 54 -6.11 -15.86 4.21
N VAL A 55 -4.97 -15.42 3.68
CA VAL A 55 -4.13 -14.36 4.23
C VAL A 55 -4.03 -13.28 3.15
N ALA A 56 -4.22 -12.02 3.51
CA ALA A 56 -3.94 -10.91 2.62
C ALA A 56 -2.71 -10.13 3.08
N LEU A 57 -1.87 -9.76 2.12
CA LEU A 57 -0.77 -8.82 2.29
C LEU A 57 -1.14 -7.50 1.63
N VAL A 58 -1.19 -6.43 2.41
CA VAL A 58 -1.28 -5.04 1.92
C VAL A 58 0.13 -4.47 1.91
N ALA A 59 0.68 -4.26 0.71
CA ALA A 59 2.04 -3.80 0.51
C ALA A 59 2.08 -2.40 -0.13
N ILE A 60 2.09 -1.33 0.67
CA ILE A 60 2.17 0.06 0.21
C ILE A 60 3.26 0.80 0.98
N SER A 61 4.40 1.04 0.33
CA SER A 61 5.59 1.51 1.05
C SER A 61 6.60 2.29 0.18
N GLY A 62 6.15 3.27 -0.62
CA GLY A 62 7.11 4.02 -1.43
C GLY A 62 6.54 5.11 -2.31
N ASN A 63 5.52 4.79 -3.12
CA ASN A 63 5.15 5.66 -4.23
C ASN A 63 4.52 6.99 -3.80
N ASP A 64 3.86 7.04 -2.64
CA ASP A 64 3.35 8.29 -2.06
C ASP A 64 4.47 9.21 -1.53
N TYR A 65 5.70 8.72 -1.43
CA TYR A 65 6.86 9.40 -0.83
C TYR A 65 7.92 9.82 -1.85
N MET A 66 7.66 9.60 -3.15
CA MET A 66 8.59 9.91 -4.24
C MET A 66 8.26 11.26 -4.87
N SER A 67 9.28 11.93 -5.43
CA SER A 67 9.20 13.28 -6.04
C SER A 67 8.27 13.42 -7.26
N GLY A 68 7.58 12.35 -7.65
CA GLY A 68 6.57 12.32 -8.71
C GLY A 68 5.22 11.73 -8.28
N ALA A 69 5.00 11.53 -6.98
CA ALA A 69 3.65 11.49 -6.43
C ALA A 69 2.99 12.84 -6.75
N ASP A 70 1.66 12.93 -6.86
CA ASP A 70 0.93 14.21 -7.07
C ASP A 70 1.00 15.14 -5.84
N VAL A 71 2.13 15.09 -5.14
CA VAL A 71 2.57 15.92 -4.05
C VAL A 71 3.33 17.04 -4.71
N LYS A 72 2.69 18.22 -4.84
CA LYS A 72 3.41 19.44 -5.23
C LYS A 72 4.67 19.51 -4.36
N ASN A 73 5.84 19.72 -4.98
CA ASN A 73 7.19 19.74 -4.40
C ASN A 73 7.39 20.61 -3.12
N SER A 74 6.32 21.23 -2.61
CA SER A 74 6.22 22.05 -1.41
C SER A 74 5.92 21.26 -0.11
N PHE A 75 5.71 19.93 -0.14
CA PHE A 75 5.04 19.24 0.97
C PHE A 75 5.93 18.85 2.17
N LEU A 76 7.26 18.90 2.10
CA LEU A 76 8.10 18.43 3.23
C LEU A 76 9.18 19.45 3.60
N SER A 77 8.77 20.69 3.83
CA SER A 77 9.66 21.73 4.39
C SER A 77 9.86 21.59 5.90
N SER A 78 9.01 20.83 6.59
CA SER A 78 9.05 20.66 8.05
C SER A 78 8.64 19.25 8.50
N PHE A 79 8.96 18.92 9.76
CA PHE A 79 8.50 17.67 10.39
C PHE A 79 6.97 17.60 10.56
N GLU A 80 6.31 18.75 10.76
CA GLU A 80 4.85 18.82 10.93
C GLU A 80 4.11 18.51 9.62
N ASP A 81 4.62 19.02 8.49
CA ASP A 81 4.07 18.71 7.17
C ASP A 81 4.22 17.20 6.86
N ILE A 82 5.36 16.61 7.25
CA ILE A 82 5.62 15.17 7.15
C ILE A 82 4.58 14.39 7.96
N ASP A 83 4.40 14.72 9.24
CA ASP A 83 3.45 14.04 10.12
C ASP A 83 2.02 14.10 9.58
N THR A 84 1.60 15.27 9.09
CA THR A 84 0.28 15.48 8.51
C THR A 84 0.07 14.66 7.23
N TYR A 85 1.03 14.71 6.30
CA TYR A 85 0.96 13.94 5.05
C TYR A 85 0.87 12.45 5.33
N ILE A 86 1.74 11.96 6.20
CA ILE A 86 1.86 10.55 6.50
C ILE A 86 0.65 10.07 7.27
N GLY A 87 0.11 10.88 8.17
CA GLY A 87 -1.17 10.64 8.82
C GLY A 87 -2.28 10.37 7.79
N ASN A 88 -2.37 11.18 6.74
CA ASN A 88 -3.34 10.98 5.66
C ASN A 88 -3.07 9.68 4.87
N VAL A 89 -1.81 9.41 4.51
CA VAL A 89 -1.43 8.18 3.80
C VAL A 89 -1.80 6.94 4.61
N THR A 90 -1.41 6.89 5.88
CA THR A 90 -1.66 5.74 6.75
C THR A 90 -3.13 5.59 7.07
N THR A 91 -3.88 6.69 7.17
CA THR A 91 -5.35 6.65 7.32
C THR A 91 -6.01 5.97 6.12
N GLU A 92 -5.59 6.28 4.90
CA GLU A 92 -6.11 5.61 3.70
C GLU A 92 -5.71 4.13 3.62
N ILE A 93 -4.49 3.76 4.05
CA ILE A 93 -4.10 2.35 4.17
C ILE A 93 -5.02 1.62 5.15
N VAL A 94 -5.23 2.17 6.35
CA VAL A 94 -6.09 1.57 7.39
C VAL A 94 -7.53 1.43 6.90
N LYS A 95 -8.10 2.45 6.23
CA LYS A 95 -9.44 2.37 5.65
C LYS A 95 -9.59 1.18 4.68
N ASN A 96 -8.60 0.96 3.83
CA ASN A 96 -8.59 -0.13 2.87
C ASN A 96 -8.39 -1.49 3.55
N VAL A 97 -7.52 -1.59 4.56
CA VAL A 97 -7.35 -2.80 5.39
C VAL A 97 -8.67 -3.17 6.07
N VAL A 98 -9.34 -2.21 6.70
CA VAL A 98 -10.65 -2.40 7.34
C VAL A 98 -11.71 -2.84 6.33
N GLN A 99 -11.69 -2.30 5.10
CA GLN A 99 -12.58 -2.76 4.05
C GLN A 99 -12.32 -4.22 3.67
N ILE A 100 -11.06 -4.64 3.51
CA ILE A 100 -10.70 -6.04 3.23
C ILE A 100 -11.15 -6.96 4.37
N GLN A 101 -11.00 -6.54 5.62
CA GLN A 101 -11.49 -7.30 6.78
C GLN A 101 -13.02 -7.44 6.76
N LYS A 102 -13.75 -6.36 6.47
CA LYS A 102 -15.22 -6.37 6.33
C LYS A 102 -15.72 -7.29 5.21
N LEU A 103 -14.90 -7.52 4.17
CA LEU A 103 -15.21 -8.47 3.10
C LEU A 103 -15.07 -9.94 3.53
N GLY A 104 -14.37 -10.23 4.63
CA GLY A 104 -14.28 -11.56 5.24
C GLY A 104 -12.88 -12.10 5.43
N VAL A 105 -11.83 -11.37 5.04
CA VAL A 105 -10.44 -11.78 5.27
C VAL A 105 -10.07 -11.58 6.74
N LYS A 106 -9.71 -12.66 7.43
CA LYS A 106 -9.41 -12.61 8.87
C LYS A 106 -7.93 -12.38 9.20
N LYS A 107 -7.03 -12.78 8.31
CA LYS A 107 -5.58 -12.70 8.51
C LYS A 107 -5.01 -11.65 7.57
N MET A 108 -4.50 -10.57 8.16
CA MET A 108 -3.95 -9.43 7.43
C MET A 108 -2.48 -9.24 7.81
N LEU A 109 -1.65 -9.05 6.80
CA LEU A 109 -0.30 -8.53 6.94
C LEU A 109 -0.27 -7.15 6.28
N VAL A 110 0.26 -6.16 6.99
CA VAL A 110 0.52 -4.83 6.44
C VAL A 110 2.03 -4.62 6.55
N ASN A 111 2.68 -4.29 5.44
CA ASN A 111 4.12 -4.13 5.46
C ASN A 111 4.53 -2.80 6.10
N ASN A 112 5.71 -2.80 6.71
CA ASN A 112 6.36 -1.56 7.10
C ASN A 112 7.01 -0.88 5.89
N MET A 113 7.11 0.43 5.98
CA MET A 113 8.02 1.24 5.18
C MET A 113 9.47 0.88 5.49
N HIS A 114 10.23 0.59 4.44
CA HIS A 114 11.69 0.43 4.50
C HIS A 114 12.36 1.81 4.77
N PRO A 115 13.64 1.86 5.16
CA PRO A 115 14.36 3.14 5.34
C PRO A 115 14.55 3.84 3.97
N ILE A 116 13.52 4.54 3.50
CA ILE A 116 13.46 5.10 2.15
C ILE A 116 14.56 6.13 1.90
N GLY A 117 15.03 6.82 2.94
CA GLY A 117 16.16 7.74 2.85
C GLY A 117 17.48 7.08 2.51
N CYS A 118 17.60 5.76 2.69
CA CYS A 118 18.77 4.96 2.33
C CYS A 118 18.66 4.30 0.96
N THR A 119 17.60 4.55 0.18
CA THR A 119 17.46 3.97 -1.16
C THR A 119 18.46 4.58 -2.14
N PRO A 120 18.90 3.85 -3.19
CA PRO A 120 19.82 4.39 -4.18
C PRO A 120 19.35 5.71 -4.81
N LEU A 121 18.04 5.85 -5.06
CA LEU A 121 17.46 7.07 -5.61
C LEU A 121 17.62 8.29 -4.68
N ARG A 122 17.58 8.09 -3.36
CA ARG A 122 17.71 9.18 -2.38
C ARG A 122 19.17 9.51 -2.08
N THR A 123 20.03 8.50 -2.07
CA THR A 123 21.45 8.64 -1.70
C THR A 123 22.35 8.98 -2.89
N SER A 124 21.87 8.89 -4.13
CA SER A 124 22.66 9.25 -5.33
C SER A 124 23.13 10.71 -5.32
N THR A 125 22.39 11.61 -4.67
CA THR A 125 22.75 13.04 -4.55
C THR A 125 23.99 13.27 -3.69
N ASN A 126 24.39 12.29 -2.87
CA ASN A 126 25.55 12.36 -1.98
C ASN A 126 26.57 11.23 -2.22
N ASN A 127 26.60 10.65 -3.43
CA ASN A 127 27.48 9.53 -3.80
C ASN A 127 27.31 8.29 -2.89
N TYR A 128 26.07 8.00 -2.46
CA TYR A 128 25.75 6.81 -1.67
C TYR A 128 26.42 6.78 -0.28
N THR A 129 26.79 7.93 0.27
CA THR A 129 27.57 8.02 1.53
C THR A 129 26.70 8.19 2.77
N THR A 130 25.54 8.83 2.66
CA THR A 130 24.64 9.08 3.80
C THR A 130 23.17 8.92 3.42
N CYS A 131 22.31 8.58 4.37
CA CYS A 131 20.87 8.51 4.13
C CYS A 131 20.20 9.88 4.32
N ASP A 132 19.13 10.13 3.57
CA ASP A 132 18.23 11.26 3.80
C ASP A 132 17.46 11.07 5.13
N LEU A 133 17.83 11.87 6.14
CA LEU A 133 17.29 11.76 7.49
C LEU A 133 15.79 12.10 7.55
N LEU A 134 15.33 13.09 6.78
CA LEU A 134 13.92 13.47 6.74
C LEU A 134 13.08 12.36 6.10
N ALA A 135 13.60 11.74 5.04
CA ALA A 135 12.94 10.61 4.40
C ALA A 135 12.89 9.36 5.32
N ASN A 136 13.93 9.12 6.12
CA ASN A 136 13.89 8.04 7.13
C ASN A 136 12.96 8.36 8.31
N TYR A 137 12.87 9.63 8.72
CA TYR A 137 11.88 10.07 9.69
C TYR A 137 10.45 9.79 9.17
N ALA A 138 10.17 10.13 7.91
CA ALA A 138 8.90 9.79 7.27
C ALA A 138 8.58 8.28 7.34
N ALA A 139 9.55 7.42 7.03
CA ALA A 139 9.36 5.97 7.17
C ALA A 139 9.05 5.54 8.62
N SER A 140 9.71 6.17 9.61
CA SER A 140 9.45 5.92 11.03
C SER A 140 8.03 6.31 11.43
N VAL A 141 7.55 7.49 11.01
CA VAL A 141 6.18 7.95 11.30
C VAL A 141 5.15 7.03 10.65
N HIS A 142 5.37 6.61 9.39
CA HIS A 142 4.49 5.66 8.70
C HIS A 142 4.36 4.36 9.49
N ASN A 143 5.49 3.76 9.88
CA ASN A 143 5.52 2.52 10.62
C ASN A 143 4.88 2.66 12.01
N LYS A 144 5.04 3.80 12.67
CA LYS A 144 4.41 4.08 13.96
C LYS A 144 2.89 4.10 13.83
N ASN A 145 2.35 4.75 12.80
CA ASN A 145 0.91 4.88 12.60
C ASN A 145 0.21 3.56 12.26
N LEU A 146 0.93 2.55 11.75
CA LEU A 146 0.37 1.25 11.35
C LEU A 146 0.56 0.12 12.39
N LYS A 147 1.16 0.40 13.55
CA LYS A 147 1.40 -0.58 14.61
C LYS A 147 0.18 -0.89 15.49
N HIS A 148 -0.96 -0.23 15.25
CA HIS A 148 -2.16 -0.28 16.07
C HIS A 148 -3.38 -0.65 15.21
#